data_AF-A0A0P7XSH1-F1
#
_entry.id   AF-A0A0P7XSH1-F1
#
_cell.length_a   1.000
_cell.length_b   1.000
_cell.length_c   1.000
_cell.angle_alpha   90.00
_cell.angle_beta   90.00
_cell.angle_gamma   90.00
#
_symmetry.space_group_name_H-M   'P 1'
#
loop_
_entity.id
_entity.type
_entity.pdbx_description
1 polymer ?
#
loop_
_entity_poly.entity_id
_entity_poly.type
_entity_poly.pdbx_seq_one_letter_code
_entity_poly.pdbx_strand_id
1 'polypeptide(L)'
;VSRVPVESCEQYTSCTECLGSKDPHCGWCVLHNICSRKDRCERASEPQRFASSLLQCVELSVWPSNISVTMSEVQLVLHARNVPDLSAGVDCSLEDFIESEGRIEGDRIYCLSPSARDVIPITRGQ
;
A
#
# COMPACT_ATOMS: atom_id res chain seq x y z
N VAL A 1 36.33 19.22 1.83
CA VAL A 1 35.85 18.17 0.91
C VAL A 1 34.57 17.60 1.50
N SER A 2 33.46 17.59 0.77
CA SER A 2 32.18 17.00 1.20
C SER A 2 31.88 15.75 0.37
N ARG A 3 31.40 14.68 1.02
CA ARG A 3 30.97 13.44 0.34
C ARG A 3 29.49 13.55 0.05
N VAL A 4 29.12 13.58 -1.23
CA VAL A 4 27.71 13.58 -1.67
C VAL A 4 27.32 12.13 -1.98
N PRO A 5 26.18 11.63 -1.46
CA PRO A 5 25.65 10.34 -1.85
C PRO A 5 25.43 10.24 -3.36
N VAL A 6 25.68 9.06 -3.93
CA VAL A 6 25.43 8.81 -5.38
C VAL A 6 23.94 8.81 -5.70
N GLU A 7 23.11 8.45 -4.73
CA GLU A 7 21.66 8.46 -4.82
C GLU A 7 21.05 9.01 -3.53
N SER A 8 19.83 9.52 -3.64
CA SER A 8 19.00 9.96 -2.53
C SER A 8 17.55 9.51 -2.73
N CYS A 9 17.34 8.23 -3.08
CA CYS A 9 16.04 7.67 -3.43
C CYS A 9 15.01 7.84 -2.30
N GLU A 10 15.46 7.76 -1.04
CA GLU A 10 14.63 7.88 0.16
C GLU A 10 13.88 9.22 0.27
N GLN A 11 14.23 10.22 -0.55
CA GLN A 11 13.50 11.49 -0.63
C GLN A 11 12.11 11.37 -1.28
N TYR A 12 11.86 10.31 -2.06
CA TYR A 12 10.59 10.09 -2.75
C TYR A 12 9.65 9.24 -1.89
N THR A 13 8.48 9.77 -1.57
CA THR A 13 7.53 9.15 -0.62
C THR A 13 6.42 8.35 -1.29
N SER A 14 6.38 8.34 -2.63
CA SER A 14 5.44 7.54 -3.41
C SER A 14 6.13 6.80 -4.56
N CYS A 15 5.53 5.69 -4.97
CA CYS A 15 6.02 4.92 -6.12
C CYS A 15 6.09 5.78 -7.40
N THR A 16 5.08 6.62 -7.61
CA THR A 16 4.99 7.51 -8.78
C THR A 16 6.10 8.55 -8.79
N GLU A 17 6.44 9.17 -7.65
CA GLU A 17 7.57 10.10 -7.56
C GLU A 17 8.91 9.38 -7.71
N CYS A 18 9.06 8.24 -7.03
CA CYS A 18 10.27 7.42 -7.07
C CYS A 18 10.66 7.04 -8.50
N LEU A 19 9.72 6.43 -9.24
CA LEU A 19 9.95 5.95 -10.60
C LEU A 19 9.79 7.07 -11.64
N GLY A 20 9.06 8.14 -11.30
CA GLY A 20 8.94 9.36 -12.10
C GLY A 20 10.21 10.20 -12.13
N SER A 21 11.07 10.08 -11.11
CA SER A 21 12.39 10.73 -11.05
C SER A 21 13.33 10.31 -12.19
N LYS A 22 13.14 9.08 -12.70
CA LYS A 22 13.99 8.42 -13.70
C LYS A 22 15.45 8.27 -13.27
N ASP A 23 15.74 8.34 -11.97
CA ASP A 23 17.06 7.96 -11.44
C ASP A 23 17.24 6.44 -11.58
N PRO A 24 18.25 5.95 -12.32
CA PRO A 24 18.44 4.52 -12.56
C PRO A 24 18.80 3.71 -11.30
N HIS A 25 19.19 4.37 -10.21
CA HIS A 25 19.47 3.70 -8.94
C HIS A 25 18.19 3.44 -8.15
N CYS A 26 17.11 4.17 -8.43
CA CYS A 26 15.90 4.16 -7.62
C CYS A 26 14.86 3.19 -8.16
N GLY A 27 14.25 2.46 -7.22
CA GLY A 27 13.03 1.71 -7.45
C GLY A 27 12.21 1.60 -6.18
N TRP A 28 11.01 1.07 -6.32
CA TRP A 28 10.03 1.05 -5.23
C TRP A 28 10.02 -0.33 -4.55
N CYS A 29 10.33 -0.36 -3.26
CA CYS A 29 10.27 -1.57 -2.43
C CYS A 29 8.84 -1.76 -1.93
N VAL A 30 8.06 -2.60 -2.61
CA VAL A 30 6.58 -2.61 -2.56
C VAL A 30 6.04 -2.80 -1.14
N LEU A 31 6.48 -3.83 -0.42
CA LEU A 31 5.98 -4.14 0.93
C LEU A 31 6.57 -3.26 2.03
N HIS A 32 7.69 -2.60 1.78
CA HIS A 32 8.29 -1.66 2.74
C HIS A 32 7.80 -0.22 2.53
N ASN A 33 7.08 0.04 1.43
CA ASN A 33 6.53 1.35 1.10
C ASN A 33 7.61 2.46 1.04
N ILE A 34 8.79 2.13 0.48
CA ILE A 34 9.93 3.06 0.37
C ILE A 34 10.56 3.05 -1.02
N CYS A 35 11.10 4.20 -1.43
CA CYS A 35 11.97 4.31 -2.59
C CYS A 35 13.43 4.05 -2.19
N SER A 36 14.06 3.06 -2.82
CA SER A 36 15.43 2.65 -2.47
C SER A 36 16.12 1.98 -3.66
N ARG A 37 17.40 1.67 -3.50
CA ARG A 37 18.10 0.78 -4.42
C ARG A 37 17.65 -0.66 -4.24
N LYS A 38 17.75 -1.45 -5.32
CA LYS A 38 17.38 -2.87 -5.31
C LYS A 38 18.11 -3.70 -4.24
N ASP A 39 19.37 -3.41 -3.96
CA ASP A 39 20.18 -4.08 -2.93
C ASP A 39 19.83 -3.67 -1.49
N ARG A 40 19.08 -2.59 -1.31
CA ARG A 40 18.56 -2.14 -0.01
C ARG A 40 17.11 -2.57 0.25
N CYS A 41 16.44 -3.18 -0.74
CA CYS A 41 15.10 -3.71 -0.59
C CYS A 41 15.17 -5.20 -0.27
N GLU A 42 14.66 -5.59 0.90
CA GLU A 42 14.66 -7.00 1.32
C GLU A 42 13.87 -7.86 0.34
N ARG A 43 14.44 -9.00 -0.07
CA ARG A 43 13.81 -9.97 -0.99
C ARG A 43 13.44 -9.38 -2.36
N ALA A 44 14.08 -8.29 -2.79
CA ALA A 44 13.78 -7.60 -4.06
C ALA A 44 13.92 -8.45 -5.34
N SER A 45 14.53 -9.63 -5.27
CA SER A 45 14.58 -10.59 -6.39
C SER A 45 13.28 -11.37 -6.59
N GLU A 46 12.37 -11.37 -5.61
CA GLU A 46 11.10 -12.09 -5.70
C GLU A 46 10.09 -11.34 -6.59
N PRO A 47 9.14 -12.08 -7.22
CA PRO A 47 8.12 -11.47 -8.08
C PRO A 47 7.39 -10.33 -7.38
N GLN A 48 7.27 -9.19 -8.07
CA GLN A 48 6.52 -8.01 -7.63
C GLN A 48 6.94 -7.41 -6.28
N ARG A 49 8.08 -7.81 -5.69
CA ARG A 49 8.61 -7.17 -4.46
C ARG A 49 9.30 -5.83 -4.73
N PHE A 50 9.80 -5.62 -5.94
CA PHE A 50 10.52 -4.40 -6.34
C PHE A 50 10.02 -3.92 -7.70
N ALA A 51 9.49 -2.71 -7.76
CA ALA A 51 9.05 -2.08 -8.99
C ALA A 51 10.15 -1.17 -9.56
N SER A 52 10.39 -1.30 -10.86
CA SER A 52 11.40 -0.55 -11.62
C SER A 52 10.78 0.31 -12.73
N SER A 53 9.46 0.28 -12.88
CA SER A 53 8.72 1.08 -13.85
C SER A 53 7.37 1.51 -13.28
N LEU A 54 6.85 2.66 -13.74
CA LEU A 54 5.58 3.21 -13.25
C LEU A 54 4.40 2.23 -13.37
N LEU A 55 4.42 1.36 -14.39
CA LEU A 55 3.38 0.35 -14.62
C LEU A 55 3.37 -0.77 -13.55
N GLN A 56 4.42 -0.86 -12.73
CA GLN A 56 4.55 -1.82 -11.64
C GLN A 56 4.21 -1.20 -10.28
N CYS A 57 3.77 0.06 -10.22
CA CYS A 57 3.23 0.62 -8.99
C CYS A 57 1.94 -0.11 -8.58
N VAL A 58 1.72 -0.23 -7.27
CA VAL A 58 0.55 -0.90 -6.71
C VAL A 58 -0.72 -0.19 -7.16
N GLU A 59 -1.68 -0.96 -7.67
CA GLU A 59 -3.04 -0.49 -7.94
C GLU A 59 -4.00 -1.17 -6.96
N LEU A 60 -4.78 -0.38 -6.23
CA LEU A 60 -5.76 -0.88 -5.28
C LEU A 60 -7.16 -0.38 -5.66
N SER A 61 -8.12 -1.31 -5.69
CA SER A 61 -9.53 -1.00 -5.92
C SER A 61 -10.38 -1.60 -4.82
N VAL A 62 -11.42 -0.87 -4.38
CA VAL A 62 -12.27 -1.24 -3.24
C VAL A 62 -13.74 -1.22 -3.66
N TRP A 63 -14.49 -2.25 -3.25
CA TRP A 63 -15.93 -2.34 -3.49
C TRP A 63 -16.69 -2.83 -2.25
N PRO A 64 -17.81 -2.18 -1.86
CA PRO A 64 -18.28 -0.89 -2.38
C PRO A 64 -17.32 0.24 -2.02
N SER A 65 -17.22 1.26 -2.89
CA SER A 65 -16.35 2.42 -2.66
C SER A 65 -16.96 3.46 -1.71
N ASN A 66 -18.27 3.36 -1.45
CA ASN A 66 -19.00 4.25 -0.56
C ASN A 66 -19.94 3.41 0.31
N ILE A 67 -19.95 3.71 1.60
CA ILE A 67 -20.83 3.09 2.59
C ILE A 67 -21.38 4.19 3.51
N SER A 68 -22.60 4.00 4.01
CA SER A 68 -23.18 4.94 4.97
C SER A 68 -22.53 4.78 6.34
N VAL A 69 -22.34 5.88 7.07
CA VAL A 69 -21.86 5.90 8.47
C VAL A 69 -22.75 5.09 9.41
N THR A 70 -24.02 4.91 9.05
CA THR A 70 -24.99 4.11 9.81
C THR A 70 -24.86 2.61 9.57
N MET A 71 -24.15 2.19 8.51
CA MET A 71 -23.85 0.78 8.27
C MET A 71 -22.69 0.33 9.15
N SER A 72 -22.60 -0.96 9.43
CA SER A 72 -21.56 -1.55 10.27
C SER A 72 -21.19 -2.91 9.71
N GLU A 73 -19.91 -3.28 9.83
CA GLU A 73 -19.41 -4.60 9.41
C GLU A 73 -19.74 -4.93 7.94
N VAL A 74 -19.73 -3.92 7.07
CA VAL A 74 -19.94 -4.11 5.64
C VAL A 74 -18.73 -4.83 5.05
N GLN A 75 -18.95 -5.94 4.36
CA GLN A 75 -17.87 -6.64 3.68
C GLN A 75 -17.34 -5.80 2.52
N LEU A 76 -16.07 -5.41 2.61
CA LEU A 76 -15.30 -4.74 1.57
C LEU A 76 -14.50 -5.79 0.80
N VAL A 77 -14.57 -5.72 -0.53
CA VAL A 77 -13.79 -6.53 -1.45
C VAL A 77 -12.73 -5.63 -2.07
N LEU A 78 -11.48 -5.92 -1.78
CA LEU A 78 -10.33 -5.24 -2.35
C LEU A 78 -9.70 -6.11 -3.42
N HIS A 79 -9.29 -5.48 -4.52
CA HIS A 79 -8.52 -6.11 -5.58
C HIS A 79 -7.24 -5.30 -5.78
N ALA A 80 -6.11 -5.96 -5.50
CA ALA A 80 -4.77 -5.38 -5.54
C ALA A 80 -3.99 -5.96 -6.72
N ARG A 81 -3.36 -5.08 -7.52
CA ARG A 81 -2.51 -5.46 -8.65
C ARG A 81 -1.09 -4.97 -8.40
N ASN A 82 -0.13 -5.64 -9.03
CA ASN A 82 1.30 -5.35 -8.87
C ASN A 82 1.80 -5.50 -7.43
N VAL A 83 1.20 -6.41 -6.68
CA VAL A 83 1.61 -6.79 -5.32
C VAL A 83 2.28 -8.17 -5.34
N PRO A 84 3.26 -8.45 -4.46
CA PRO A 84 3.83 -9.79 -4.32
C PRO A 84 2.81 -10.75 -3.69
N ASP A 85 3.22 -12.00 -3.48
CA ASP A 85 2.43 -12.96 -2.72
C ASP A 85 2.13 -12.44 -1.30
N LEU A 86 0.83 -12.34 -0.99
CA LEU A 86 0.30 -11.82 0.27
C LEU A 86 -0.12 -12.93 1.24
N SER A 87 0.18 -14.20 0.96
CA SER A 87 -0.22 -15.34 1.80
C SER A 87 0.29 -15.28 3.25
N ALA A 88 1.26 -14.40 3.53
CA ALA A 88 1.75 -14.13 4.89
C ALA A 88 0.71 -13.43 5.78
N GLY A 89 -0.35 -12.88 5.20
CA GLY A 89 -1.40 -12.13 5.90
C GLY A 89 -1.41 -10.66 5.49
N VAL A 90 -2.58 -10.04 5.63
CA VAL A 90 -2.79 -8.61 5.41
C VAL A 90 -3.78 -8.09 6.43
N ASP A 91 -3.57 -6.85 6.87
CA ASP A 91 -4.53 -6.12 7.67
C ASP A 91 -5.08 -4.95 6.85
N CYS A 92 -6.36 -4.65 7.05
CA CYS A 92 -7.04 -3.51 6.47
C CYS A 92 -7.17 -2.41 7.52
N SER A 93 -6.39 -1.35 7.36
CA SER A 93 -6.50 -0.15 8.16
C SER A 93 -7.31 0.95 7.46
N LEU A 94 -8.25 1.55 8.18
CA LEU A 94 -8.96 2.74 7.74
C LEU A 94 -8.29 3.96 8.41
N GLU A 95 -7.31 4.52 7.69
CA GLU A 95 -6.33 5.47 8.25
C GLU A 95 -5.70 4.91 9.55
N ASP A 96 -5.53 5.75 10.57
CA ASP A 96 -4.93 5.36 11.86
C ASP A 96 -6.00 5.01 12.91
N PHE A 97 -7.26 4.84 12.52
CA PHE A 97 -8.35 4.68 13.48
C PHE A 97 -8.58 3.20 13.83
N ILE A 98 -8.69 2.35 12.81
CA ILE A 98 -9.26 1.01 12.94
C ILE A 98 -8.54 0.07 12.00
N GLU A 99 -8.17 -1.08 12.55
CA GLU A 99 -7.50 -2.16 11.84
C GLU A 99 -8.37 -3.43 11.95
N SER A 100 -8.48 -4.16 10.85
CA SER A 100 -9.20 -5.42 10.77
C SER A 100 -8.39 -6.44 9.98
N GLU A 101 -8.45 -7.70 10.40
CA GLU A 101 -7.77 -8.78 9.69
C GLU A 101 -8.38 -8.97 8.30
N GLY A 102 -7.52 -8.99 7.27
CA GLY A 102 -7.93 -9.20 5.89
C GLY A 102 -7.86 -10.68 5.50
N ARG A 103 -8.98 -11.21 5.03
CA ARG A 103 -9.06 -12.59 4.54
C ARG A 103 -8.75 -12.64 3.05
N ILE A 104 -7.78 -13.44 2.64
CA ILE A 104 -7.35 -13.56 1.24
C ILE A 104 -8.02 -14.77 0.58
N GLU A 105 -8.68 -14.57 -0.57
CA GLU A 105 -9.14 -15.64 -1.44
C GLU A 105 -8.75 -15.34 -2.89
N GLY A 106 -7.80 -16.08 -3.44
CA GLY A 106 -7.28 -15.83 -4.79
C GLY A 106 -6.57 -14.47 -4.87
N ASP A 107 -7.02 -13.62 -5.78
CA ASP A 107 -6.52 -12.25 -6.00
C ASP A 107 -7.35 -11.18 -5.24
N ARG A 108 -8.25 -11.60 -4.35
CA ARG A 108 -9.15 -10.72 -3.61
C ARG A 108 -8.84 -10.75 -2.12
N ILE A 109 -8.97 -9.58 -1.51
CA ILE A 109 -8.86 -9.39 -0.07
C ILE A 109 -10.24 -8.97 0.44
N TYR A 110 -10.70 -9.61 1.51
CA TYR A 110 -11.98 -9.36 2.13
C TYR A 110 -11.74 -8.78 3.51
N CYS A 111 -12.27 -7.58 3.75
CA CYS A 111 -12.17 -6.87 5.02
C CYS A 111 -13.56 -6.43 5.48
N LEU A 112 -13.70 -6.09 6.75
CA LEU A 112 -14.95 -5.55 7.29
C LEU A 112 -14.81 -4.04 7.48
N SER A 113 -15.82 -3.29 7.07
CA SER A 113 -15.90 -1.89 7.42
C SER A 113 -16.00 -1.74 8.92
N PRO A 114 -15.53 -0.62 9.49
CA PRO A 114 -15.71 -0.37 10.90
C PRO A 114 -17.18 -0.34 11.34
N SER A 115 -17.41 -0.47 12.65
CA SER A 115 -18.75 -0.32 13.20
C SER A 115 -19.15 1.16 13.27
N ALA A 116 -20.44 1.46 13.25
CA ALA A 116 -20.94 2.83 13.35
C ALA A 116 -20.44 3.53 14.62
N ARG A 117 -20.17 2.80 15.70
CA ARG A 117 -19.61 3.35 16.95
C ARG A 117 -18.20 3.88 16.77
N ASP A 118 -17.44 3.25 15.88
CA ASP A 118 -16.05 3.56 15.63
C ASP A 118 -15.88 4.60 14.51
N VAL A 119 -16.90 4.80 13.66
CA VAL A 119 -16.93 5.84 12.61
C VAL A 119 -17.41 7.21 13.12
N ILE A 120 -18.26 7.25 14.16
CA ILE A 120 -18.79 8.51 14.74
C ILE A 120 -17.68 9.52 15.15
N PRO A 121 -16.53 9.11 15.71
CA PRO A 121 -15.40 9.99 15.97
C PRO A 121 -14.76 10.59 14.70
N ILE A 122 -14.80 9.88 13.57
CA ILE A 122 -14.15 10.27 12.31
C ILE A 122 -14.96 11.36 11.59
N THR A 123 -16.30 11.26 11.59
CA THR A 123 -17.19 12.20 10.87
C THR A 123 -17.66 13.39 11.72
N ARG A 124 -17.23 13.49 12.98
CA ARG A 124 -17.61 14.63 13.84
C ARG A 124 -16.73 15.84 13.53
N GLY A 125 -17.26 16.78 12.75
CA GLY A 125 -16.64 18.10 12.53
C GLY A 125 -16.03 18.32 11.14
N GLN A 126 -16.30 17.41 10.19
CA GLN A 126 -16.19 17.68 8.75
C GLN A 126 -17.51 18.22 8.20
#